data_AF-A0A2L2YMI3-F1
#
_entry.id   AF-A0A2L2YMI3-F1
#
_cell.length_a   1.000
_cell.length_b   1.000
_cell.length_c   1.000
_cell.angle_alpha   90.00
_cell.angle_beta   90.00
_cell.angle_gamma   90.00
#
_symmetry.space_group_name_H-M   'P 1'
#
loop_
_entity.id
_entity.type
_entity.pdbx_description
1 polymer ?
#
loop_
_entity_poly.entity_id
_entity_poly.type
_entity_poly.pdbx_seq_one_letter_code
_entity_poly.pdbx_strand_id
1 'polypeptide(L)'
;YSPAMKSYGLKLCCLLLVIYAGNCLPDGDLCKWMNGRKYYIDVGESGIISVENATSMSKGAETVTTTTTNNNQPQIPQRCSVELITCPSCHLEITIQKLHIPTCSNDKTCRCDFLWIKESAYSKSGREYCGTKGNGSTDLVYESKTKLVSVDFLFSGSYEEAFSLQFSAKKNIYIYKGSYDYFESNSSGVIKSPNFPGGYPSDYSAEYIIQNLEQIGFVQLIFTDFQLSLWSYVEVFDSNGTRIDVYNGNTFRPPAIVSSGPTLTVKFQANDEYPSTGFQARYTFVSYPEKYWINRPSTDCGGFVEDFGGAITMMNMVPSNTIRAFDCIWLIRPRNSHVPDTQVAIRVAQLEEMCPKSALTIRQGQ
;
A
#
# COMPACT_ATOMS: atom_id res chain seq x y z
N TYR A 1 25.30 20.44 29.79
CA TYR A 1 26.11 19.47 30.54
C TYR A 1 26.07 18.15 29.78
N SER A 2 27.26 17.67 29.39
CA SER A 2 27.59 16.48 28.59
C SER A 2 27.08 15.14 29.21
N PRO A 3 27.24 13.96 28.55
CA PRO A 3 27.80 13.73 27.20
C PRO A 3 27.06 12.70 26.31
N ALA A 4 27.40 12.78 25.02
CA ALA A 4 27.22 11.74 24.02
C ALA A 4 28.18 10.55 24.24
N MET A 5 27.68 9.33 24.06
CA MET A 5 28.46 8.09 24.10
C MET A 5 28.91 7.72 22.68
N LYS A 6 30.22 7.83 22.42
CA LYS A 6 30.87 7.30 21.21
C LYS A 6 31.08 5.79 21.36
N SER A 7 30.61 5.01 20.39
CA SER A 7 31.02 3.62 20.22
C SER A 7 32.20 3.55 19.23
N TYR A 8 33.33 3.05 19.72
CA TYR A 8 34.50 2.68 18.92
C TYR A 8 34.42 1.17 18.62
N GLY A 9 34.57 0.76 17.37
CA GLY A 9 34.65 -0.66 17.00
C GLY A 9 34.92 -0.91 15.51
N LEU A 10 36.21 -1.15 15.21
CA LEU A 10 36.79 -1.81 14.02
C LEU A 10 36.34 -1.38 12.60
N LYS A 11 37.11 -0.46 12.00
CA LYS A 11 37.31 -0.38 10.54
C LYS A 11 38.73 -0.88 10.22
N LEU A 12 38.85 -2.06 9.61
CA LEU A 12 40.07 -2.44 8.89
C LEU A 12 39.78 -3.47 7.78
N CYS A 13 39.31 -2.98 6.63
CA CYS A 13 39.61 -3.52 5.30
C CYS A 13 38.80 -2.73 4.26
N CYS A 14 39.37 -1.66 3.74
CA CYS A 14 39.01 -1.07 2.44
C CYS A 14 40.10 -0.07 2.08
N LEU A 15 41.19 -0.57 1.51
CA LEU A 15 42.17 0.25 0.81
C LEU A 15 42.27 -0.30 -0.60
N LEU A 16 42.09 0.61 -1.56
CA LEU A 16 42.23 0.48 -3.02
C LEU A 16 40.95 0.09 -3.80
N LEU A 17 40.05 1.06 -4.03
CA LEU A 17 39.69 1.59 -5.37
C LEU A 17 38.50 2.57 -5.28
N VAL A 18 38.83 3.84 -5.56
CA VAL A 18 38.05 5.00 -6.05
C VAL A 18 36.53 4.81 -6.32
N ILE A 19 35.74 5.57 -5.53
CA ILE A 19 34.46 6.27 -5.82
C ILE A 19 33.30 5.43 -6.39
N TYR A 20 32.52 4.83 -5.50
CA TYR A 20 31.05 4.95 -5.46
C TYR A 20 30.63 4.93 -3.99
N ALA A 21 30.11 6.05 -3.49
CA ALA A 21 29.48 6.11 -2.17
C ALA A 21 28.06 5.52 -2.28
N GLY A 22 27.97 4.20 -2.46
CA GLY A 22 26.81 3.43 -2.03
C GLY A 22 27.23 2.73 -0.74
N ASN A 23 26.53 2.98 0.36
CA ASN A 23 26.77 2.21 1.57
C ASN A 23 26.44 0.74 1.23
N CYS A 24 27.41 -0.16 1.39
CA CYS A 24 27.14 -1.60 1.26
C CYS A 24 26.14 -1.98 2.36
N LEU A 25 24.91 -2.24 1.95
CA LEU A 25 23.88 -2.86 2.78
C LEU A 25 24.29 -4.28 3.15
N PRO A 26 23.57 -4.92 4.07
CA PRO A 26 23.93 -6.25 4.51
C PRO A 26 23.49 -7.24 3.44
N ASP A 27 24.40 -7.55 2.53
CA ASP A 27 24.37 -8.81 1.79
C ASP A 27 24.66 -9.91 2.80
N GLY A 28 23.74 -10.86 3.02
CA GLY A 28 23.90 -11.77 4.15
C GLY A 28 23.05 -13.01 4.18
N ASP A 29 23.44 -13.89 5.11
CA ASP A 29 22.73 -15.12 5.39
C ASP A 29 21.65 -14.88 6.45
N LEU A 30 20.39 -15.16 6.07
CA LEU A 30 19.20 -14.96 6.91
C LEU A 30 19.27 -15.73 8.22
N CYS A 31 19.80 -16.97 8.20
CA CYS A 31 19.83 -17.86 9.35
C CYS A 31 21.07 -17.72 10.21
N LYS A 32 22.09 -16.99 9.74
CA LYS A 32 23.29 -16.69 10.52
C LYS A 32 23.19 -15.32 11.17
N TRP A 33 23.80 -14.31 10.55
CA TRP A 33 24.04 -13.02 11.20
C TRP A 33 22.93 -12.01 10.95
N MET A 34 22.03 -12.22 10.00
CA MET A 34 20.83 -11.38 9.81
C MET A 34 19.66 -11.81 10.73
N ASN A 35 19.72 -13.01 11.30
CA ASN A 35 18.62 -13.57 12.07
C ASN A 35 18.24 -12.69 13.28
N GLY A 36 16.97 -12.35 13.39
CA GLY A 36 16.39 -11.51 14.44
C GLY A 36 16.76 -10.03 14.34
N ARG A 37 17.38 -9.57 13.25
CA ARG A 37 17.83 -8.19 13.10
C ARG A 37 16.86 -7.34 12.29
N LYS A 38 17.01 -6.03 12.45
CA LYS A 38 16.33 -5.00 11.67
C LYS A 38 17.35 -4.23 10.84
N TYR A 39 17.05 -3.99 9.58
CA TYR A 39 17.89 -3.21 8.68
C TYR A 39 17.11 -2.04 8.10
N TYR A 40 17.73 -0.87 8.17
CA TYR A 40 17.21 0.35 7.58
C TYR A 40 17.83 0.50 6.19
N ILE A 41 16.99 0.79 5.20
CA ILE A 41 17.37 0.83 3.78
C ILE A 41 16.93 2.18 3.22
N ASP A 42 17.90 2.97 2.77
CA ASP A 42 17.64 4.29 2.19
C ASP A 42 17.17 4.20 0.73
N VAL A 43 16.67 5.29 0.16
CA VAL A 43 16.22 5.31 -1.24
C VAL A 43 17.38 4.93 -2.18
N GLY A 44 17.15 3.97 -3.08
CA GLY A 44 18.13 3.55 -4.08
C GLY A 44 19.13 2.52 -3.56
N GLU A 45 19.09 2.21 -2.27
CA GLU A 45 19.87 1.14 -1.67
C GLU A 45 19.30 -0.23 -2.07
N SER A 46 20.19 -1.21 -2.24
CA SER A 46 19.86 -2.60 -2.56
C SER A 46 20.80 -3.59 -1.87
N GLY A 47 20.34 -4.81 -1.62
CA GLY A 47 21.16 -5.88 -1.06
C GLY A 47 20.59 -7.27 -1.37
N ILE A 48 21.30 -8.30 -0.91
CA ILE A 48 20.98 -9.71 -1.13
C ILE A 48 20.77 -10.44 0.20
N ILE A 49 19.73 -11.26 0.27
CA ILE A 49 19.50 -12.18 1.40
C ILE A 49 19.56 -13.60 0.85
N SER A 50 20.47 -14.40 1.38
CA SER A 50 20.60 -15.82 1.05
C SER A 50 20.41 -16.70 2.28
N VAL A 51 20.22 -17.99 2.06
CA VAL A 51 20.29 -19.01 3.12
C VAL A 51 21.20 -20.13 2.63
N GLU A 52 22.35 -20.26 3.27
CA GLU A 52 23.36 -21.27 2.95
C GLU A 52 23.63 -22.16 4.16
N ASN A 53 23.59 -23.49 3.98
CA ASN A 53 23.84 -24.49 5.01
C ASN A 53 22.94 -24.32 6.25
N ALA A 54 21.62 -24.34 6.05
CA ALA A 54 20.63 -24.32 7.13
C ALA A 54 20.19 -25.75 7.49
N THR A 55 20.34 -26.16 8.76
CA THR A 55 19.99 -27.50 9.26
C THR A 55 19.04 -27.41 10.46
N SER A 56 17.94 -28.15 10.43
CA SER A 56 17.01 -28.27 11.56
C SER A 56 17.61 -29.06 12.72
N MET A 57 17.25 -28.71 13.96
CA MET A 57 17.67 -29.47 15.14
C MET A 57 16.77 -30.70 15.35
N SER A 58 17.38 -31.88 15.54
CA SER A 58 16.69 -33.08 16.03
C SER A 58 16.58 -33.06 17.56
N LYS A 59 15.43 -33.47 18.13
CA LYS A 59 15.28 -33.67 19.58
C LYS A 59 16.21 -34.78 20.09
N GLY A 60 17.37 -34.43 20.66
CA GLY A 60 18.15 -35.29 21.56
C GLY A 60 19.41 -35.91 20.95
N ALA A 61 20.54 -35.26 21.22
CA ALA A 61 21.79 -35.96 21.53
C ALA A 61 22.08 -35.77 23.03
N GLU A 62 21.18 -36.23 23.89
CA GLU A 62 21.59 -36.65 25.23
C GLU A 62 22.01 -38.11 25.09
N THR A 63 23.26 -38.39 25.49
CA THR A 63 23.89 -39.70 25.49
C THR A 63 23.02 -40.75 26.17
N VAL A 64 22.32 -41.54 25.37
CA VAL A 64 21.82 -42.87 25.76
C VAL A 64 22.27 -43.84 24.68
N THR A 65 23.23 -44.67 25.03
CA THR A 65 23.68 -45.83 24.26
C THR A 65 22.54 -46.85 24.15
N THR A 66 21.73 -46.77 23.10
CA THR A 66 20.95 -47.92 22.63
C THR A 66 20.78 -47.89 21.11
N THR A 67 21.33 -48.92 20.49
CA THR A 67 21.23 -49.25 19.07
C THR A 67 19.79 -49.64 18.69
N THR A 68 18.98 -48.67 18.30
CA THR A 68 17.81 -48.87 17.43
C THR A 68 17.56 -47.59 16.63
N THR A 69 17.91 -47.60 15.34
CA THR A 69 17.63 -46.50 14.40
C THR A 69 16.15 -46.47 14.04
N ASN A 70 15.35 -45.75 14.83
CA ASN A 70 14.02 -45.33 14.41
C ASN A 70 14.15 -43.99 13.66
N ASN A 71 14.06 -44.04 12.33
CA ASN A 71 14.15 -42.90 11.40
C ASN A 71 12.99 -41.87 11.50
N ASN A 72 12.16 -41.94 12.54
CA ASN A 72 11.01 -41.06 12.75
C ASN A 72 11.21 -40.17 13.98
N GLN A 73 12.36 -39.50 14.08
CA GLN A 73 12.60 -38.53 15.13
C GLN A 73 11.97 -37.19 14.69
N PRO A 74 11.03 -36.62 15.47
CA PRO A 74 10.37 -35.39 15.09
C PRO A 74 11.38 -34.24 15.02
N GLN A 75 11.55 -33.67 13.83
CA GLN A 75 12.39 -32.49 13.59
C GLN A 75 11.71 -31.26 14.19
N ILE A 76 12.46 -30.45 14.93
CA ILE A 76 11.93 -29.20 15.50
C ILE A 76 11.98 -28.14 14.38
N PRO A 77 10.83 -27.58 13.95
CA PRO A 77 10.83 -26.51 12.96
C PRO A 77 11.61 -25.32 13.49
N GLN A 78 12.54 -24.83 12.67
CA GLN A 78 13.33 -23.64 12.91
C GLN A 78 12.73 -22.45 12.17
N ARG A 79 12.97 -21.25 12.70
CA ARG A 79 12.56 -20.00 12.07
C ARG A 79 13.74 -19.03 12.06
N CYS A 80 14.07 -18.53 10.88
CA CYS A 80 14.98 -17.40 10.70
C CYS A 80 14.17 -16.22 10.19
N SER A 81 14.43 -15.02 10.71
CA SER A 81 13.65 -13.85 10.34
C SER A 81 14.48 -12.58 10.30
N VAL A 82 14.20 -11.70 9.36
CA VAL A 82 14.77 -10.35 9.32
C VAL A 82 13.67 -9.33 9.01
N GLU A 83 13.80 -8.14 9.59
CA GLU A 83 12.93 -7.00 9.28
C GLU A 83 13.69 -5.97 8.44
N LEU A 84 13.11 -5.61 7.30
CA LEU A 84 13.60 -4.59 6.39
C LEU A 84 12.71 -3.36 6.52
N ILE A 85 13.32 -2.20 6.74
CA ILE A 85 12.64 -0.94 7.02
C ILE A 85 13.13 0.12 6.05
N THR A 86 12.25 0.66 5.21
CA THR A 86 12.57 1.76 4.31
C THR A 86 12.12 3.11 4.85
N CYS A 87 12.43 4.18 4.11
CA CYS A 87 11.85 5.49 4.36
C CYS A 87 10.31 5.50 4.20
N PRO A 88 9.58 6.44 4.82
CA PRO A 88 8.11 6.56 4.69
C PRO A 88 7.62 6.77 3.26
N SER A 89 8.42 7.43 2.41
CA SER A 89 8.15 7.67 0.99
C SER A 89 8.76 6.60 0.09
N CYS A 90 9.05 5.42 0.63
CA CYS A 90 9.66 4.30 -0.07
C CYS A 90 8.82 3.02 0.04
N HIS A 91 9.05 2.10 -0.89
CA HIS A 91 8.65 0.70 -0.81
C HIS A 91 9.83 -0.21 -1.18
N LEU A 92 9.73 -1.48 -0.82
CA LEU A 92 10.70 -2.53 -1.17
C LEU A 92 10.21 -3.29 -2.39
N GLU A 93 11.07 -3.38 -3.39
CA GLU A 93 10.97 -4.37 -4.46
C GLU A 93 11.89 -5.54 -4.12
N ILE A 94 11.32 -6.72 -3.91
CA ILE A 94 12.05 -7.95 -3.57
C ILE A 94 11.92 -8.93 -4.73
N THR A 95 13.04 -9.31 -5.32
CA THR A 95 13.12 -10.28 -6.41
C THR A 95 13.78 -11.55 -5.92
N ILE A 96 13.06 -12.68 -5.99
CA ILE A 96 13.62 -13.99 -5.64
C ILE A 96 14.43 -14.49 -6.82
N GLN A 97 15.76 -14.45 -6.69
CA GLN A 97 16.70 -14.86 -7.72
C GLN A 97 16.77 -16.39 -7.82
N LYS A 98 16.85 -17.08 -6.67
CA LYS A 98 16.87 -18.54 -6.54
C LYS A 98 15.87 -19.01 -5.48
N LEU A 99 15.24 -20.15 -5.72
CA LEU A 99 14.33 -20.80 -4.76
C LEU A 99 14.47 -22.32 -4.91
N HIS A 100 14.80 -23.02 -3.84
CA HIS A 100 14.96 -24.47 -3.78
C HIS A 100 14.38 -25.00 -2.46
N ILE A 101 13.06 -24.91 -2.33
CA ILE A 101 12.32 -25.37 -1.15
C ILE A 101 11.27 -26.40 -1.61
N PRO A 102 11.49 -27.72 -1.44
CA PRO A 102 10.56 -28.73 -1.97
C PRO A 102 9.12 -28.58 -1.46
N THR A 103 8.15 -28.78 -2.35
CA THR A 103 6.72 -28.82 -1.97
C THR A 103 6.38 -30.18 -1.38
N CYS A 104 5.72 -30.22 -0.23
CA CYS A 104 5.27 -31.45 0.42
C CYS A 104 3.78 -31.78 0.21
N SER A 105 3.05 -30.88 -0.47
CA SER A 105 1.62 -31.04 -0.76
C SER A 105 1.41 -31.25 -2.26
N ASN A 106 0.51 -32.17 -2.60
CA ASN A 106 0.08 -32.41 -3.98
C ASN A 106 -0.62 -31.19 -4.60
N ASP A 107 -1.18 -30.31 -3.75
CA ASP A 107 -1.89 -29.09 -4.18
C ASP A 107 -0.93 -27.92 -4.49
N LYS A 108 0.39 -28.15 -4.50
CA LYS A 108 1.44 -27.12 -4.63
C LYS A 108 1.39 -26.02 -3.56
N THR A 109 0.68 -26.28 -2.46
CA THR A 109 0.61 -25.36 -1.31
C THR A 109 1.83 -25.53 -0.41
N CYS A 110 2.31 -24.43 0.16
CA CYS A 110 3.52 -24.37 0.98
C CYS A 110 3.26 -24.79 2.43
N ARG A 111 2.74 -26.01 2.65
CA ARG A 111 2.31 -26.50 3.97
C ARG A 111 3.46 -26.94 4.90
N CYS A 112 4.66 -27.17 4.38
CA CYS A 112 5.80 -27.63 5.16
C CYS A 112 6.81 -26.50 5.34
N ASP A 113 7.88 -26.53 4.56
CA ASP A 113 8.92 -25.52 4.59
C ASP A 113 8.60 -24.44 3.56
N PHE A 114 8.80 -23.17 3.94
CA PHE A 114 8.47 -22.04 3.07
C PHE A 114 9.20 -20.76 3.47
N LEU A 115 9.45 -19.94 2.45
CA LEU A 115 9.83 -18.54 2.59
C LEU A 115 8.55 -17.71 2.67
N TRP A 116 8.42 -16.87 3.68
CA TRP A 116 7.28 -16.01 3.90
C TRP A 116 7.70 -14.55 3.90
N ILE A 117 7.22 -13.80 2.92
CA ILE A 117 7.42 -12.35 2.84
C ILE A 117 6.11 -11.70 3.25
N LYS A 118 6.11 -10.93 4.34
CA LYS A 118 4.90 -10.34 4.92
C LYS A 118 5.09 -8.92 5.41
N GLU A 119 3.98 -8.19 5.52
CA GLU A 119 3.96 -6.80 5.97
C GLU A 119 3.16 -6.69 7.28
N SER A 120 3.81 -6.31 8.39
CA SER A 120 3.20 -6.36 9.74
C SER A 120 1.99 -5.45 9.91
N ALA A 121 1.87 -4.36 9.14
CA ALA A 121 0.72 -3.47 9.17
C ALA A 121 -0.48 -3.98 8.33
N TYR A 122 -0.36 -5.17 7.72
CA TYR A 122 -1.35 -5.70 6.80
C TYR A 122 -1.71 -7.14 7.21
N SER A 123 -2.80 -7.29 7.96
CA SER A 123 -3.21 -8.56 8.63
C SER A 123 -3.49 -9.75 7.69
N LYS A 124 -3.52 -9.53 6.37
CA LYS A 124 -3.67 -10.56 5.32
C LYS A 124 -2.60 -10.49 4.21
N SER A 125 -1.55 -9.67 4.31
CA SER A 125 -0.50 -9.55 3.28
C SER A 125 0.74 -10.29 3.73
N GLY A 126 0.78 -11.57 3.38
CA GLY A 126 2.01 -12.33 3.32
C GLY A 126 1.94 -13.28 2.13
N ARG A 127 3.00 -13.34 1.33
CA ARG A 127 3.11 -14.32 0.25
C ARG A 127 4.10 -15.40 0.67
N GLU A 128 3.64 -16.64 0.62
CA GLU A 128 4.44 -17.83 0.87
C GLU A 128 5.05 -18.31 -0.45
N TYR A 129 6.31 -18.72 -0.40
CA TYR A 129 7.08 -19.20 -1.53
C TYR A 129 7.70 -20.55 -1.18
N CYS A 130 7.45 -21.53 -2.04
CA CYS A 130 8.07 -22.85 -2.06
C CYS A 130 8.10 -23.34 -3.52
N GLY A 131 8.72 -24.50 -3.73
CA GLY A 131 9.05 -25.07 -5.02
C GLY A 131 10.51 -24.83 -5.42
N THR A 132 10.83 -25.24 -6.65
CA THR A 132 12.15 -25.04 -7.24
C THR A 132 12.03 -24.10 -8.44
N LYS A 133 12.72 -22.94 -8.37
CA LYS A 133 12.83 -22.00 -9.49
C LYS A 133 13.89 -22.53 -10.47
N GLY A 134 13.45 -23.03 -11.62
CA GLY A 134 14.33 -23.49 -12.70
C GLY A 134 14.80 -22.36 -13.61
N ASN A 135 15.86 -22.59 -14.38
CA ASN A 135 16.34 -21.64 -15.39
C ASN A 135 15.24 -21.39 -16.44
N GLY A 136 14.78 -20.14 -16.57
CA GLY A 136 13.74 -19.73 -17.52
C GLY A 136 12.34 -19.53 -16.93
N SER A 137 12.14 -19.66 -15.62
CA SER A 137 10.88 -19.22 -14.99
C SER A 137 10.78 -17.70 -14.92
N THR A 138 9.57 -17.15 -14.95
CA THR A 138 9.33 -15.72 -14.67
C THR A 138 9.89 -15.32 -13.31
N ASP A 139 10.37 -14.09 -13.20
CA ASP A 139 10.87 -13.57 -11.93
C ASP A 139 9.74 -13.44 -10.91
N LEU A 140 10.00 -13.95 -9.70
CA LEU A 140 9.11 -13.83 -8.57
C LEU A 140 9.40 -12.51 -7.87
N VAL A 141 8.60 -11.51 -8.18
CA VAL A 141 8.72 -10.15 -7.62
C VAL A 141 7.63 -9.91 -6.57
N TYR A 142 8.04 -9.32 -5.46
CA TYR A 142 7.19 -8.83 -4.38
C TYR A 142 7.41 -7.34 -4.20
N GLU A 143 6.38 -6.55 -4.45
CA GLU A 143 6.36 -5.11 -4.17
C GLU A 143 5.63 -4.86 -2.86
N SER A 144 6.33 -4.30 -1.87
CA SER A 144 5.70 -3.94 -0.61
C SER A 144 4.74 -2.76 -0.78
N LYS A 145 3.70 -2.71 0.05
CA LYS A 145 2.77 -1.56 0.13
C LYS A 145 3.05 -0.66 1.33
N THR A 146 3.91 -1.11 2.24
CA THR A 146 4.34 -0.43 3.45
C THR A 146 5.86 -0.34 3.48
N LYS A 147 6.38 0.46 4.42
CA LYS A 147 7.81 0.62 4.66
C LYS A 147 8.47 -0.55 5.41
N LEU A 148 7.68 -1.46 6.00
CA LEU A 148 8.19 -2.53 6.86
C LEU A 148 7.81 -3.88 6.29
N VAL A 149 8.82 -4.64 5.88
CA VAL A 149 8.68 -6.00 5.37
C VAL A 149 9.45 -6.95 6.28
N SER A 150 8.81 -8.05 6.65
CA SER A 150 9.43 -9.16 7.33
C SER A 150 9.66 -10.30 6.34
N VAL A 151 10.88 -10.81 6.32
CA VAL A 151 11.27 -12.00 5.55
C VAL A 151 11.53 -13.11 6.57
N ASP A 152 10.65 -14.10 6.58
CA ASP A 152 10.73 -15.27 7.45
C ASP A 152 11.04 -16.52 6.62
N PHE A 153 11.94 -17.38 7.11
CA PHE A 153 12.13 -18.73 6.59
C PHE A 153 11.77 -19.73 7.68
N LEU A 154 10.76 -20.55 7.42
CA LEU A 154 10.32 -21.62 8.31
C LEU A 154 10.71 -22.95 7.66
N PHE A 155 11.47 -23.77 8.39
CA PHE A 155 12.00 -25.01 7.85
C PHE A 155 12.17 -26.10 8.89
N SER A 156 12.00 -27.34 8.44
CA SER A 156 12.14 -28.57 9.24
C SER A 156 13.15 -29.55 8.65
N GLY A 157 13.66 -29.27 7.45
CA GLY A 157 14.71 -30.04 6.77
C GLY A 157 16.11 -29.43 6.90
N SER A 158 17.01 -29.91 6.03
CA SER A 158 18.36 -29.38 5.86
C SER A 158 18.57 -28.92 4.42
N TYR A 159 19.16 -27.74 4.25
CA TYR A 159 19.32 -27.05 2.97
C TYR A 159 20.76 -26.55 2.82
N GLU A 160 21.44 -26.97 1.75
CA GLU A 160 22.73 -26.39 1.36
C GLU A 160 22.55 -24.97 0.81
N GLU A 161 21.56 -24.77 -0.07
CA GLU A 161 21.12 -23.46 -0.55
C GLU A 161 19.58 -23.49 -0.64
N ALA A 162 18.88 -22.70 0.19
CA ALA A 162 17.42 -22.69 0.18
C ALA A 162 16.85 -21.65 -0.78
N PHE A 163 17.35 -20.41 -0.71
CA PHE A 163 16.97 -19.34 -1.62
C PHE A 163 18.00 -18.22 -1.61
N SER A 164 17.94 -17.39 -2.65
CA SER A 164 18.60 -16.09 -2.71
C SER A 164 17.61 -15.08 -3.26
N LEU A 165 17.46 -13.96 -2.57
CA LEU A 165 16.60 -12.85 -2.98
C LEU A 165 17.38 -11.55 -2.95
N GLN A 166 17.03 -10.65 -3.86
CA GLN A 166 17.57 -9.30 -3.94
C GLN A 166 16.46 -8.33 -3.57
N PHE A 167 16.75 -7.35 -2.72
CA PHE A 167 15.83 -6.30 -2.36
C PHE A 167 16.38 -4.94 -2.80
N SER A 168 15.49 -4.01 -3.12
CA SER A 168 15.83 -2.62 -3.39
C SER A 168 14.74 -1.68 -2.90
N ALA A 169 15.12 -0.56 -2.30
CA ALA A 169 14.19 0.48 -1.88
C ALA A 169 13.96 1.50 -3.00
N LYS A 170 12.71 1.65 -3.41
CA LYS A 170 12.26 2.59 -4.45
C LYS A 170 11.31 3.62 -3.86
N LYS A 171 11.24 4.81 -4.47
CA LYS A 171 10.29 5.86 -4.03
C LYS A 171 8.85 5.46 -4.35
N ASN A 172 7.92 5.86 -3.50
CA ASN A 172 6.47 5.73 -3.70
C ASN A 172 5.95 6.82 -4.66
N ILE A 173 6.47 6.83 -5.88
CA ILE A 173 6.05 7.74 -6.95
C ILE A 173 5.39 6.91 -8.03
N TYR A 174 4.10 7.16 -8.25
CA TYR A 174 3.30 6.49 -9.26
C TYR A 174 2.96 7.48 -10.37
N ILE A 175 3.37 7.15 -11.60
CA ILE A 175 3.16 8.02 -12.76
C ILE A 175 2.09 7.41 -13.65
N TYR A 176 0.97 8.11 -13.80
CA TYR A 176 -0.11 7.74 -14.70
C TYR A 176 -0.08 8.64 -15.92
N LYS A 177 0.06 8.02 -17.09
CA LYS A 177 0.10 8.73 -18.37
C LYS A 177 -1.06 8.27 -19.23
N GLY A 178 -1.70 9.21 -19.90
CA GLY A 178 -2.75 8.93 -20.87
C GLY A 178 -3.10 10.19 -21.65
N SER A 179 -4.05 10.08 -22.56
CA SER A 179 -4.55 11.17 -23.39
C SER A 179 -6.05 11.21 -23.31
N TYR A 180 -6.63 12.31 -23.77
CA TYR A 180 -8.06 12.33 -23.99
C TYR A 180 -8.38 11.45 -25.20
N ASP A 181 -9.24 10.45 -25.01
CA ASP A 181 -9.83 9.70 -26.11
C ASP A 181 -11.25 9.30 -25.72
N TYR A 182 -12.21 9.71 -26.55
CA TYR A 182 -13.63 9.44 -26.36
C TYR A 182 -13.97 7.93 -26.39
N PHE A 183 -13.13 7.10 -27.04
CA PHE A 183 -13.39 5.69 -27.27
C PHE A 183 -12.48 4.73 -26.48
N GLU A 184 -11.45 5.22 -25.78
CA GLU A 184 -10.49 4.37 -25.07
C GLU A 184 -10.61 4.39 -23.54
N SER A 185 -10.19 3.27 -22.94
CA SER A 185 -10.11 3.07 -21.49
C SER A 185 -9.01 3.91 -20.80
N ASN A 186 -8.04 4.44 -21.54
CA ASN A 186 -6.91 5.19 -20.98
C ASN A 186 -7.23 6.68 -20.75
N SER A 187 -8.45 7.12 -21.03
CA SER A 187 -8.92 8.49 -20.80
C SER A 187 -9.17 8.81 -19.33
N SER A 188 -9.22 7.81 -18.46
CA SER A 188 -9.45 7.98 -17.02
C SER A 188 -8.83 6.86 -16.19
N GLY A 189 -8.71 7.09 -14.90
CA GLY A 189 -8.24 6.08 -13.96
C GLY A 189 -8.58 6.45 -12.53
N VAL A 190 -8.10 5.64 -11.59
CA VAL A 190 -8.38 5.81 -10.18
C VAL A 190 -7.08 5.70 -9.38
N ILE A 191 -6.89 6.63 -8.44
CA ILE A 191 -5.86 6.56 -7.41
C ILE A 191 -6.52 6.29 -6.06
N LYS A 192 -5.84 5.53 -5.20
CA LYS A 192 -6.35 5.12 -3.89
C LYS A 192 -5.26 5.25 -2.84
N SER A 193 -5.63 5.53 -1.60
CA SER A 193 -4.74 5.26 -0.47
C SER A 193 -4.40 3.77 -0.41
N PRO A 194 -3.25 3.38 0.16
CA PRO A 194 -2.95 1.97 0.38
C PRO A 194 -4.06 1.30 1.19
N ASN A 195 -4.31 0.04 0.90
CA ASN A 195 -5.28 -0.83 1.59
C ASN A 195 -6.76 -0.47 1.38
N PHE A 196 -7.08 0.63 0.69
CA PHE A 196 -8.47 1.05 0.48
C PHE A 196 -9.36 -0.10 -0.03
N PRO A 197 -10.54 -0.37 0.58
CA PRO A 197 -11.23 0.45 1.59
C PRO A 197 -10.80 0.20 3.05
N GLY A 198 -9.83 -0.68 3.31
CA GLY A 198 -9.24 -0.87 4.63
C GLY A 198 -8.34 0.29 5.06
N GLY A 199 -7.98 0.31 6.34
CA GLY A 199 -7.14 1.36 6.92
C GLY A 199 -5.76 1.45 6.28
N TYR A 200 -5.35 2.66 5.90
CA TYR A 200 -4.02 2.93 5.35
C TYR A 200 -2.92 2.81 6.42
N PRO A 201 -1.68 2.45 6.07
CA PRO A 201 -0.60 2.34 7.05
C PRO A 201 -0.19 3.72 7.60
N SER A 202 0.30 3.73 8.83
CA SER A 202 0.90 4.91 9.44
C SER A 202 2.33 5.15 8.94
N ASP A 203 2.77 6.41 8.99
CA ASP A 203 4.09 6.84 8.52
C ASP A 203 4.38 6.37 7.09
N TYR A 204 3.45 6.70 6.19
CA TYR A 204 3.48 6.37 4.78
C TYR A 204 3.27 7.61 3.93
N SER A 205 4.05 7.71 2.86
CA SER A 205 3.97 8.80 1.90
C SER A 205 3.93 8.26 0.48
N ALA A 206 3.06 8.84 -0.36
CA ALA A 206 3.03 8.53 -1.79
C ALA A 206 2.74 9.78 -2.62
N GLU A 207 3.30 9.80 -3.83
CA GLU A 207 3.09 10.84 -4.83
C GLU A 207 2.51 10.21 -6.10
N TYR A 208 1.38 10.73 -6.56
CA TYR A 208 0.71 10.32 -7.78
C TYR A 208 0.83 11.45 -8.79
N ILE A 209 1.61 11.23 -9.85
CA ILE A 209 1.81 12.19 -10.94
C ILE A 209 0.90 11.75 -12.09
N ILE A 210 -0.14 12.54 -12.36
CA ILE A 210 -1.10 12.28 -13.43
C ILE A 210 -0.76 13.22 -14.58
N GLN A 211 -0.38 12.66 -15.72
CA GLN A 211 0.14 13.40 -16.86
C GLN A 211 -0.66 13.10 -18.14
N ASN A 212 -1.32 14.12 -18.65
CA ASN A 212 -1.88 14.13 -19.98
C ASN A 212 -0.74 14.22 -21.01
N LEU A 213 -0.75 13.33 -21.99
CA LEU A 213 0.23 13.28 -23.08
C LEU A 213 -0.01 14.39 -24.12
N GLU A 214 -1.20 14.97 -24.15
CA GLU A 214 -1.49 16.16 -24.95
C GLU A 214 -0.98 17.41 -24.25
N GLN A 215 -0.11 18.18 -24.94
CA GLN A 215 0.55 19.34 -24.36
C GLN A 215 -0.42 20.47 -23.97
N ILE A 216 -1.55 20.57 -24.67
CA ILE A 216 -2.65 21.51 -24.37
C ILE A 216 -3.77 20.86 -23.55
N GLY A 217 -3.56 19.63 -23.08
CA GLY A 217 -4.52 18.88 -22.29
C GLY A 217 -4.53 19.27 -20.82
N PHE A 218 -5.52 18.77 -20.10
CA PHE A 218 -5.74 18.98 -18.67
C PHE A 218 -6.06 17.66 -17.97
N VAL A 219 -6.06 17.72 -16.65
CA VAL A 219 -6.44 16.63 -15.76
C VAL A 219 -7.54 17.10 -14.84
N GLN A 220 -8.66 16.38 -14.84
CA GLN A 220 -9.73 16.52 -13.86
C GLN A 220 -9.54 15.49 -12.75
N LEU A 221 -9.86 15.84 -11.52
CA LEU A 221 -9.78 14.95 -10.35
C LEU A 221 -11.04 15.09 -9.49
N ILE A 222 -11.67 13.97 -9.15
CA ILE A 222 -12.80 13.90 -8.23
C ILE A 222 -12.51 12.83 -7.17
N PHE A 223 -12.51 13.22 -5.90
CA PHE A 223 -12.48 12.25 -4.80
C PHE A 223 -13.85 11.59 -4.70
N THR A 224 -13.93 10.30 -5.04
CA THR A 224 -15.18 9.53 -4.87
C THR A 224 -15.40 9.20 -3.40
N ASP A 225 -14.33 8.89 -2.69
CA ASP A 225 -14.34 8.52 -1.27
C ASP A 225 -13.20 9.27 -0.58
N PHE A 226 -13.46 9.85 0.60
CA PHE A 226 -12.47 10.61 1.35
C PHE A 226 -12.78 10.58 2.84
N GLN A 227 -11.98 9.82 3.59
CA GLN A 227 -12.05 9.69 5.04
C GLN A 227 -10.62 9.54 5.55
N LEU A 228 -10.03 10.67 5.93
CA LEU A 228 -8.69 10.72 6.52
C LEU A 228 -8.78 10.98 8.02
N SER A 229 -7.70 10.70 8.72
CA SER A 229 -7.50 11.19 10.07
C SER A 229 -7.16 12.68 10.08
N LEU A 230 -7.20 13.30 11.26
CA LEU A 230 -6.84 14.70 11.44
C LEU A 230 -5.36 14.98 11.15
N TRP A 231 -4.51 13.95 11.30
CA TRP A 231 -3.05 14.02 11.17
C TRP A 231 -2.55 13.58 9.79
N SER A 232 -3.41 12.92 9.01
CA SER A 232 -3.14 12.55 7.62
C SER A 232 -3.73 13.60 6.67
N TYR A 233 -3.06 13.84 5.55
CA TYR A 233 -3.51 14.83 4.58
C TYR A 233 -3.13 14.48 3.15
N VAL A 234 -3.87 15.07 2.22
CA VAL A 234 -3.62 15.05 0.78
C VAL A 234 -3.37 16.47 0.31
N GLU A 235 -2.22 16.68 -0.33
CA GLU A 235 -1.91 17.94 -1.02
C GLU A 235 -2.11 17.74 -2.53
N VAL A 236 -2.73 18.72 -3.18
CA VAL A 236 -2.88 18.72 -4.64
C VAL A 236 -2.08 19.87 -5.22
N PHE A 237 -1.22 19.56 -6.19
CA PHE A 237 -0.37 20.51 -6.89
C PHE A 237 -0.78 20.59 -8.36
N ASP A 238 -0.81 21.82 -8.87
CA ASP A 238 -1.16 22.15 -10.24
C ASP A 238 0.03 21.92 -11.19
N SER A 239 -0.22 22.03 -12.51
CA SER A 239 0.78 21.81 -13.56
C SER A 239 1.99 22.74 -13.46
N ASN A 240 1.82 23.94 -12.90
CA ASN A 240 2.89 24.91 -12.67
C ASN A 240 3.68 24.66 -11.36
N GLY A 241 3.35 23.60 -10.62
CA GLY A 241 3.97 23.26 -9.33
C GLY A 241 3.41 24.02 -8.13
N THR A 242 2.44 24.92 -8.33
CA THR A 242 1.77 25.61 -7.22
C THR A 242 0.81 24.65 -6.50
N ARG A 243 0.71 24.77 -5.17
CA ARG A 243 -0.25 23.98 -4.41
C ARG A 243 -1.64 24.57 -4.59
N ILE A 244 -2.58 23.76 -5.08
CA ILE A 244 -3.99 24.12 -5.22
C ILE A 244 -4.62 24.17 -3.84
N ASP A 245 -4.46 23.10 -3.05
CA ASP A 245 -5.09 22.97 -1.73
C ASP A 245 -4.51 21.81 -0.91
N VAL A 246 -4.94 21.71 0.35
CA VAL A 246 -4.62 20.64 1.30
C VAL A 246 -5.89 20.16 2.00
N TYR A 247 -6.14 18.85 1.96
CA TYR A 247 -7.31 18.22 2.58
C TYR A 247 -6.89 17.22 3.65
N ASN A 248 -7.50 17.28 4.82
CA ASN A 248 -7.28 16.35 5.93
C ASN A 248 -8.62 15.81 6.46
N GLY A 249 -8.62 15.10 7.59
CA GLY A 249 -9.84 14.54 8.20
C GLY A 249 -10.96 15.54 8.56
N ASN A 250 -10.71 16.85 8.57
CA ASN A 250 -11.78 17.86 8.72
C ASN A 250 -12.54 18.10 7.41
N THR A 251 -11.98 17.68 6.28
CA THR A 251 -12.63 17.78 4.98
C THR A 251 -13.50 16.56 4.77
N PHE A 252 -14.82 16.74 4.75
CA PHE A 252 -15.75 15.65 4.44
C PHE A 252 -15.58 15.17 3.00
N ARG A 253 -15.51 16.12 2.04
CA ARG A 253 -15.35 15.83 0.61
C ARG A 253 -14.59 16.97 -0.06
N PRO A 254 -13.39 16.71 -0.63
CA PRO A 254 -12.68 17.71 -1.42
C PRO A 254 -13.49 18.16 -2.65
N PRO A 255 -13.36 19.43 -3.09
CA PRO A 255 -13.94 19.90 -4.33
C PRO A 255 -13.41 19.12 -5.54
N ALA A 256 -14.21 19.00 -6.59
CA ALA A 256 -13.72 18.55 -7.89
C ALA A 256 -12.60 19.49 -8.38
N ILE A 257 -11.49 19.01 -8.92
CA ILE A 257 -10.33 19.85 -9.30
C ILE A 257 -10.07 19.70 -10.80
N VAL A 258 -9.60 20.78 -11.43
CA VAL A 258 -9.09 20.78 -12.80
C VAL A 258 -7.73 21.48 -12.80
N SER A 259 -6.72 20.86 -13.40
CA SER A 259 -5.40 21.47 -13.55
C SER A 259 -5.41 22.64 -14.54
N SER A 260 -4.42 23.52 -14.43
CA SER A 260 -4.19 24.62 -15.37
C SER A 260 -3.43 24.20 -16.63
N GLY A 261 -2.87 22.98 -16.67
CA GLY A 261 -2.15 22.38 -17.79
C GLY A 261 -2.16 20.84 -17.74
N PRO A 262 -1.21 20.15 -18.40
CA PRO A 262 -1.29 18.71 -18.64
C PRO A 262 -0.93 17.84 -17.44
N THR A 263 -0.50 18.40 -16.31
CA THR A 263 -0.03 17.61 -15.16
C THR A 263 -0.78 17.98 -13.89
N LEU A 264 -1.18 17.00 -13.10
CA LEU A 264 -1.70 17.19 -11.75
C LEU A 264 -0.98 16.22 -10.82
N THR A 265 -0.47 16.73 -9.70
CA THR A 265 0.25 15.91 -8.73
C THR A 265 -0.53 15.85 -7.42
N VAL A 266 -0.78 14.64 -6.94
CA VAL A 266 -1.45 14.38 -5.66
C VAL A 266 -0.44 13.75 -4.71
N LYS A 267 -0.18 14.37 -3.56
CA LYS A 267 0.69 13.84 -2.51
C LYS A 267 -0.13 13.42 -1.31
N PHE A 268 -0.02 12.16 -0.91
CA PHE A 268 -0.65 11.64 0.29
C PHE A 268 0.38 11.45 1.39
N GLN A 269 0.06 11.96 2.57
CA GLN A 269 0.84 11.79 3.80
C GLN A 269 -0.05 11.15 4.86
N ALA A 270 0.25 9.91 5.20
CA ALA A 270 -0.42 9.16 6.24
C ALA A 270 0.37 9.24 7.55
N ASN A 271 -0.27 9.79 8.55
CA ASN A 271 0.22 9.79 9.92
C ASN A 271 -0.99 9.57 10.83
N ASP A 272 -1.08 8.41 11.47
CA ASP A 272 -2.11 8.13 12.47
C ASP A 272 -1.79 6.88 13.29
N GLU A 273 -2.30 6.82 14.52
CA GLU A 273 -2.34 5.61 15.33
C GLU A 273 -3.52 4.71 14.94
N TYR A 274 -4.66 5.30 14.56
CA TYR A 274 -5.90 4.59 14.20
C TYR A 274 -6.40 4.98 12.80
N PRO A 275 -5.85 4.38 11.74
CA PRO A 275 -6.11 4.82 10.38
C PRO A 275 -7.58 4.69 9.97
N SER A 276 -8.08 5.74 9.33
CA SER A 276 -9.40 5.73 8.67
C SER A 276 -9.35 4.98 7.33
N THR A 277 -10.48 4.84 6.64
CA THR A 277 -10.59 4.06 5.39
C THR A 277 -9.80 4.63 4.21
N GLY A 278 -9.40 5.91 4.30
CA GLY A 278 -8.53 6.55 3.33
C GLY A 278 -9.27 7.28 2.22
N PHE A 279 -8.73 7.26 1.01
CA PHE A 279 -9.35 7.95 -0.13
C PHE A 279 -9.33 7.12 -1.39
N GLN A 280 -10.29 7.41 -2.26
CA GLN A 280 -10.31 7.01 -3.66
C GLN A 280 -10.64 8.24 -4.50
N ALA A 281 -9.84 8.49 -5.53
CA ALA A 281 -10.08 9.60 -6.45
C ALA A 281 -10.00 9.13 -7.90
N ARG A 282 -10.96 9.55 -8.71
CA ARG A 282 -11.01 9.31 -10.15
C ARG A 282 -10.39 10.50 -10.86
N TYR A 283 -9.43 10.24 -11.73
CA TYR A 283 -8.88 11.25 -12.63
C TYR A 283 -9.36 11.03 -14.07
N THR A 284 -9.37 12.09 -14.87
CA THR A 284 -9.75 12.04 -16.29
C THR A 284 -8.89 13.00 -17.07
N PHE A 285 -8.32 12.53 -18.18
CA PHE A 285 -7.63 13.37 -19.15
C PHE A 285 -8.66 14.05 -20.03
N VAL A 286 -8.56 15.36 -20.18
CA VAL A 286 -9.50 16.16 -20.99
C VAL A 286 -8.74 17.18 -21.83
N SER A 287 -9.32 17.57 -22.96
CA SER A 287 -8.73 18.57 -23.86
C SER A 287 -9.63 19.81 -23.97
N TYR A 288 -9.26 20.80 -24.78
CA TYR A 288 -10.16 21.92 -25.06
C TYR A 288 -11.31 21.48 -25.99
N PRO A 289 -12.56 21.93 -25.77
CA PRO A 289 -13.04 22.88 -24.75
C PRO A 289 -13.45 22.26 -23.41
N GLU A 290 -13.30 20.95 -23.23
CA GLU A 290 -13.79 20.20 -22.06
C GLU A 290 -13.12 20.61 -20.74
N LYS A 291 -11.94 21.25 -20.82
CA LYS A 291 -11.30 21.97 -19.71
C LYS A 291 -12.28 22.78 -18.87
N TYR A 292 -13.18 23.53 -19.51
CA TYR A 292 -14.09 24.43 -18.82
C TYR A 292 -15.13 23.71 -17.97
N TRP A 293 -15.31 22.41 -18.20
CA TRP A 293 -16.19 21.52 -17.44
C TRP A 293 -17.50 22.18 -17.02
N ILE A 294 -18.29 22.57 -18.03
CA ILE A 294 -19.54 23.33 -17.86
C ILE A 294 -20.51 22.63 -16.88
N ASN A 295 -20.44 21.29 -16.81
CA ASN A 295 -21.20 20.46 -15.88
C ASN A 295 -20.36 19.91 -14.72
N ARG A 296 -19.38 20.67 -14.23
CA ARG A 296 -18.60 20.31 -13.03
C ARG A 296 -19.56 20.09 -11.85
N PRO A 297 -19.62 18.87 -11.29
CA PRO A 297 -20.53 18.60 -10.19
C PRO A 297 -20.07 19.38 -8.96
N SER A 298 -21.02 19.99 -8.27
CA SER A 298 -20.80 20.50 -6.93
C SER A 298 -20.70 19.33 -5.97
N THR A 299 -19.60 19.27 -5.22
CA THR A 299 -19.39 18.31 -4.13
C THR A 299 -19.71 18.92 -2.76
N ASP A 300 -20.19 20.17 -2.73
CA ASP A 300 -20.63 20.89 -1.54
C ASP A 300 -22.04 20.45 -1.12
N CYS A 301 -22.17 19.17 -0.79
CA CYS A 301 -23.39 18.55 -0.33
C CYS A 301 -23.09 17.19 0.30
N GLY A 302 -23.97 16.76 1.21
CA GLY A 302 -23.77 15.52 1.95
C GLY A 302 -23.27 15.74 3.37
N GLY A 303 -22.79 14.67 3.99
CA GLY A 303 -22.25 14.70 5.36
C GLY A 303 -22.42 13.39 6.11
N PHE A 304 -22.06 13.41 7.39
CA PHE A 304 -22.34 12.31 8.31
C PHE A 304 -23.79 12.40 8.81
N VAL A 305 -24.46 11.26 8.88
CA VAL A 305 -25.80 11.12 9.45
C VAL A 305 -25.73 10.14 10.61
N GLU A 306 -25.81 10.67 11.83
CA GLU A 306 -25.66 9.92 13.10
C GLU A 306 -26.91 10.02 13.99
N ASP A 307 -28.02 10.46 13.42
CA ASP A 307 -29.29 10.59 14.12
C ASP A 307 -30.05 9.26 14.19
N PHE A 308 -30.89 9.12 15.23
CA PHE A 308 -31.73 7.93 15.42
C PHE A 308 -32.79 7.73 14.32
N GLY A 309 -33.00 8.75 13.49
CA GLY A 309 -33.95 8.76 12.39
C GLY A 309 -34.11 10.17 11.83
N GLY A 310 -34.66 10.28 10.63
CA GLY A 310 -34.85 11.55 9.96
C GLY A 310 -35.03 11.38 8.46
N ALA A 311 -35.07 12.51 7.75
CA ALA A 311 -35.12 12.56 6.30
C ALA A 311 -33.89 13.30 5.76
N ILE A 312 -33.21 12.69 4.81
CA ILE A 312 -32.19 13.35 3.99
C ILE A 312 -32.93 13.96 2.80
N THR A 313 -32.81 15.28 2.62
CA THR A 313 -33.53 15.99 1.55
C THR A 313 -32.56 16.83 0.74
N MET A 314 -32.75 16.82 -0.59
CA MET A 314 -32.04 17.65 -1.55
C MET A 314 -32.90 18.84 -2.00
N MET A 315 -33.94 19.19 -1.22
CA MET A 315 -34.89 20.24 -1.57
C MET A 315 -34.21 21.62 -1.53
N ASN A 316 -34.59 22.50 -2.46
CA ASN A 316 -34.11 23.89 -2.53
C ASN A 316 -32.59 24.07 -2.65
N MET A 317 -31.87 23.06 -3.14
CA MET A 317 -30.42 23.15 -3.36
C MET A 317 -30.04 24.03 -4.55
N VAL A 318 -30.99 24.29 -5.44
CA VAL A 318 -30.84 25.19 -6.56
C VAL A 318 -32.03 26.15 -6.61
N PRO A 319 -31.83 27.42 -6.97
CA PRO A 319 -32.92 28.33 -7.28
C PRO A 319 -33.83 27.75 -8.37
N SER A 320 -35.12 28.09 -8.31
CA SER A 320 -36.10 27.68 -9.32
C SER A 320 -35.62 28.03 -10.74
N ASN A 321 -35.79 27.08 -11.67
CA ASN A 321 -35.38 27.18 -13.08
C ASN A 321 -33.86 27.16 -13.35
N THR A 322 -33.03 26.74 -12.38
CA THR A 322 -31.60 26.51 -12.61
C THR A 322 -31.26 25.03 -12.54
N ILE A 323 -30.35 24.59 -13.42
CA ILE A 323 -29.84 23.22 -13.44
C ILE A 323 -28.40 23.25 -12.95
N ARG A 324 -28.09 22.40 -11.97
CA ARG A 324 -26.73 22.19 -11.47
C ARG A 324 -26.49 20.71 -11.22
N ALA A 325 -25.33 20.24 -11.63
CA ALA A 325 -24.88 18.89 -11.32
C ALA A 325 -24.36 18.83 -9.87
N PHE A 326 -24.73 17.78 -9.14
CA PHE A 326 -24.23 17.51 -7.80
C PHE A 326 -23.69 16.08 -7.71
N ASP A 327 -22.67 15.90 -6.90
CA ASP A 327 -22.12 14.60 -6.55
C ASP A 327 -22.02 14.50 -5.02
N CYS A 328 -23.16 14.18 -4.41
CA CYS A 328 -23.38 14.20 -2.97
C CYS A 328 -23.21 12.81 -2.35
N ILE A 329 -22.62 12.78 -1.16
CA ILE A 329 -22.45 11.55 -0.39
C ILE A 329 -22.94 11.76 1.03
N TRP A 330 -23.76 10.82 1.53
CA TRP A 330 -24.11 10.74 2.94
C TRP A 330 -23.53 9.47 3.53
N LEU A 331 -22.79 9.63 4.62
CA LEU A 331 -22.28 8.51 5.41
C LEU A 331 -23.19 8.31 6.60
N ILE A 332 -24.09 7.35 6.48
CA ILE A 332 -25.05 7.00 7.52
C ILE A 332 -24.38 5.97 8.42
N ARG A 333 -24.17 6.32 9.70
CA ARG A 333 -23.60 5.41 10.68
C ARG A 333 -24.35 5.52 12.01
N PRO A 334 -24.45 4.42 12.77
CA PRO A 334 -24.96 4.49 14.12
C PRO A 334 -24.14 5.48 14.94
N ARG A 335 -24.81 6.23 15.81
CA ARG A 335 -24.13 7.05 16.81
C ARG A 335 -23.24 6.13 17.64
N ASN A 336 -22.08 6.63 18.08
CA ASN A 336 -21.13 5.90 18.93
C ASN A 336 -21.79 5.55 20.27
N SER A 337 -22.59 4.50 20.29
CA SER A 337 -23.40 4.04 21.41
C SER A 337 -22.89 2.66 21.79
N HIS A 338 -22.82 2.39 23.09
CA HIS A 338 -22.34 1.11 23.63
C HIS A 338 -23.28 -0.07 23.32
N VAL A 339 -24.26 0.12 22.42
CA VAL A 339 -25.24 -0.89 22.03
C VAL A 339 -24.78 -1.54 20.72
N PRO A 340 -24.42 -2.83 20.75
CA PRO A 340 -23.75 -3.51 19.63
C PRO A 340 -24.66 -3.83 18.44
N ASP A 341 -25.98 -3.69 18.56
CA ASP A 341 -26.94 -4.00 17.50
C ASP A 341 -27.74 -2.76 17.09
N THR A 342 -27.31 -2.09 16.03
CA THR A 342 -28.08 -1.01 15.40
C THR A 342 -28.34 -1.36 13.94
N GLN A 343 -29.59 -1.74 13.66
CA GLN A 343 -30.05 -1.93 12.29
C GLN A 343 -30.32 -0.57 11.67
N VAL A 344 -29.68 -0.28 10.54
CA VAL A 344 -29.96 0.93 9.75
C VAL A 344 -30.97 0.55 8.67
N ALA A 345 -32.17 1.13 8.73
CA ALA A 345 -33.18 0.99 7.69
C ALA A 345 -33.20 2.25 6.82
N ILE A 346 -33.00 2.08 5.51
CA ILE A 346 -33.04 3.17 4.54
C ILE A 346 -34.20 2.90 3.58
N ARG A 347 -35.04 3.92 3.38
CA ARG A 347 -36.11 3.90 2.39
C ARG A 347 -36.01 5.14 1.52
N VAL A 348 -35.98 4.95 0.21
CA VAL A 348 -36.12 6.05 -0.75
C VAL A 348 -37.60 6.44 -0.79
N ALA A 349 -37.92 7.64 -0.28
CA ALA A 349 -39.31 8.11 -0.20
C ALA A 349 -39.78 8.75 -1.51
N GLN A 350 -38.99 9.67 -2.06
CA GLN A 350 -39.27 10.40 -3.29
C GLN A 350 -37.94 10.63 -4.03
N LEU A 351 -37.95 10.43 -5.35
CA LEU A 351 -36.84 10.75 -6.25
C LEU A 351 -37.43 11.30 -7.55
N GLU A 352 -37.89 12.54 -7.49
CA GLU A 352 -38.61 13.23 -8.56
C GLU A 352 -37.87 14.53 -8.93
N GLU A 353 -38.20 15.14 -10.07
CA GLU A 353 -37.59 16.39 -10.58
C GLU A 353 -36.07 16.32 -10.83
N MET A 354 -35.52 15.11 -10.91
CA MET A 354 -34.13 14.86 -11.25
C MET A 354 -33.93 14.79 -12.78
N CYS A 355 -32.76 15.21 -13.26
CA CYS A 355 -32.40 15.04 -14.67
C CYS A 355 -32.36 13.54 -15.07
N PRO A 356 -32.60 13.18 -16.34
CA PRO A 356 -32.66 11.77 -16.78
C PRO A 356 -31.40 10.92 -16.53
N LYS A 357 -30.25 11.55 -16.29
CA LYS A 357 -28.97 10.89 -15.99
C LYS A 357 -28.63 10.86 -14.49
N SER A 358 -29.52 11.34 -13.63
CA SER A 358 -29.32 11.28 -12.18
C SER A 358 -29.44 9.84 -11.68
N ALA A 359 -28.58 9.47 -10.75
CA ALA A 359 -28.60 8.15 -10.13
C ALA A 359 -28.45 8.28 -8.62
N LEU A 360 -29.20 7.46 -7.87
CA LEU A 360 -29.03 7.26 -6.44
C LEU A 360 -28.53 5.84 -6.22
N THR A 361 -27.40 5.69 -5.54
CA THR A 361 -26.86 4.37 -5.19
C THR A 361 -26.74 4.27 -3.68
N ILE A 362 -27.34 3.24 -3.09
CA ILE A 362 -27.15 2.90 -1.68
C ILE A 362 -26.17 1.74 -1.63
N ARG A 363 -25.11 1.89 -0.83
CA ARG A 363 -24.08 0.86 -0.65
C ARG A 363 -23.94 0.59 0.83
N GLN A 364 -23.88 -0.69 1.19
CA GLN A 364 -23.47 -1.08 2.53
C GLN A 364 -21.95 -0.91 2.63
N GLY A 365 -21.49 -0.10 3.58
CA GLY A 365 -20.07 -0.01 3.93
C GLY A 365 -19.56 -1.34 4.49
N GLN A 366 -18.25 -1.58 4.39
CA GLN A 366 -17.61 -2.76 4.96
C GLN A 366 -17.44 -2.67 6.48
#